data_AF-A0A401ZFE7-F1
#
_entry.id   AF-A0A401ZFE7-F1
#
_cell.length_a   1.000
_cell.length_b   1.000
_cell.length_c   1.000
_cell.angle_alpha   90.00
_cell.angle_beta   90.00
_cell.angle_gamma   90.00
#
_symmetry.space_group_name_H-M   'P 1'
#
loop_
_entity.id
_entity.type
_entity.pdbx_description
1 polymer ?
#
loop_
_entity_poly.entity_id
_entity_poly.type
_entity_poly.pdbx_seq_one_letter_code
_entity_poly.pdbx_strand_id
1 'polypeptide(L)'
;MKHIGKREAQQNHLFFAKFLMVSSIILLLTAAVLAGYLIFSPAQTLRVGAKTTITQHVRQTTPGQYQSEVRQIGQHYMQALFQQQYARMWAMLHPDVQKMWPGEQAFAAYWQRRFHDFRLKKFTMGQVSDLSSWTNAETMKEYEQVSRLPISLQLDPAQPSAPDARTSGALLHANELFRNLPFIVQRVPFGMGRGEGRQWLILNGGPADVEAPILPPANPVAKKVRVPILMYHYISEVPAQDKANPYSYRPGLTVTPTVFSQQLDYFKRLGYHTITFNQLFSALYYDGPLPDKPIIFSFDDGYVDAYTNAYPILRAHGYTGMFYIITGKVGWKGQASWPQLREMLANGMQMGSHTIDHRALGDVWQLSPDDARHELVTSRQTLQDHLQTFIQQFCYPSGDPLNKNQALASTQHQIQGVMALLNETGYVGATNDPRVSSIVQDSTTPYIIHRIRVPGNEDIQSFETEMAPFVA
;
A
#
# COMPACT_ATOMS: atom_id res chain seq x y z
N MET A 1 -23.70 -4.14 -80.12
CA MET A 1 -23.38 -5.04 -78.99
C MET A 1 -22.04 -5.73 -79.24
N LYS A 2 -20.98 -5.27 -78.57
CA LYS A 2 -19.73 -5.99 -78.22
C LYS A 2 -18.74 -4.94 -77.71
N HIS A 3 -18.73 -4.68 -76.40
CA HIS A 3 -17.56 -4.19 -75.64
C HIS A 3 -17.92 -3.93 -74.16
N ILE A 4 -18.29 -4.97 -73.42
CA ILE A 4 -18.23 -4.98 -71.95
C ILE A 4 -17.84 -6.41 -71.58
N GLY A 5 -16.65 -6.62 -70.99
CA GLY A 5 -16.20 -7.97 -70.65
C GLY A 5 -14.69 -8.19 -70.51
N LYS A 6 -13.85 -7.14 -70.52
CA LYS A 6 -12.39 -7.32 -70.30
C LYS A 6 -11.78 -6.51 -69.15
N ARG A 7 -12.53 -5.69 -68.41
CA ARG A 7 -11.98 -4.90 -67.29
C ARG A 7 -12.22 -5.46 -65.88
N GLU A 8 -13.19 -6.37 -65.68
CA GLU A 8 -13.47 -6.93 -64.34
C GLU A 8 -12.57 -8.12 -63.95
N ALA A 9 -12.00 -8.85 -64.91
CA ALA A 9 -11.16 -10.01 -64.60
C ALA A 9 -9.76 -9.62 -64.04
N GLN A 10 -9.23 -8.44 -64.36
CA GLN A 10 -7.89 -8.04 -63.93
C GLN A 10 -7.81 -7.48 -62.51
N GLN A 11 -8.90 -6.96 -61.93
CA GLN A 11 -8.86 -6.40 -60.57
C GLN A 11 -8.98 -7.46 -59.46
N ASN A 12 -9.64 -8.60 -59.72
CA ASN A 12 -9.83 -9.64 -58.70
C ASN A 12 -8.56 -10.48 -58.44
N HIS A 13 -7.67 -10.62 -59.42
CA HIS A 13 -6.41 -11.37 -59.24
C HIS A 13 -5.37 -10.62 -58.39
N LEU A 14 -5.40 -9.29 -58.36
CA LEU A 14 -4.42 -8.49 -57.61
C LEU A 14 -4.76 -8.41 -56.11
N PHE A 15 -6.02 -8.58 -55.73
CA PHE A 15 -6.47 -8.56 -54.34
C PHE A 15 -6.18 -9.89 -53.62
N PHE A 16 -6.36 -11.02 -54.31
CA PHE A 16 -6.09 -12.35 -53.75
C PHE A 16 -4.59 -12.60 -53.50
N ALA A 17 -3.70 -12.07 -54.36
CA ALA A 17 -2.25 -12.21 -54.18
C ALA A 17 -1.70 -11.42 -52.98
N LYS A 18 -2.32 -10.28 -52.62
CA LYS A 18 -1.90 -9.48 -51.45
C LYS A 18 -2.35 -10.08 -50.12
N PHE A 19 -3.47 -10.82 -50.09
CA PHE A 19 -3.98 -11.43 -48.85
C PHE A 19 -3.17 -12.67 -48.41
N LEU A 20 -2.66 -13.45 -49.37
CA LEU A 20 -1.81 -14.63 -49.10
C LEU A 20 -0.41 -14.27 -48.58
N MET A 21 0.12 -13.08 -48.94
CA MET A 21 1.47 -12.66 -48.51
C MET A 21 1.51 -12.17 -47.05
N VAL A 22 0.42 -11.59 -46.55
CA VAL A 22 0.34 -11.07 -45.16
C VAL A 22 0.11 -12.21 -44.15
N SER A 23 -0.56 -13.29 -44.55
CA SER A 23 -0.84 -14.44 -43.67
C SER A 23 0.38 -15.36 -43.47
N SER A 24 1.33 -15.41 -44.40
CA SER A 24 2.57 -16.19 -44.25
C SER A 24 3.61 -15.54 -43.32
N ILE A 25 3.58 -14.21 -43.14
CA ILE A 25 4.54 -13.48 -42.27
C ILE A 25 4.14 -13.59 -40.79
N ILE A 26 2.84 -13.70 -40.50
CA ILE A 26 2.33 -13.82 -39.12
C ILE A 26 2.62 -15.22 -38.54
N LEU A 27 2.61 -16.28 -39.37
CA LEU A 27 2.90 -17.65 -38.92
C LEU A 27 4.40 -17.90 -38.60
N LEU A 28 5.30 -17.13 -39.21
CA LEU A 28 6.75 -17.24 -38.99
C LEU A 28 7.22 -16.49 -37.73
N LEU A 29 6.49 -15.45 -37.29
CA LEU A 29 6.80 -14.71 -36.05
C LEU A 29 6.32 -15.43 -34.79
N THR A 30 5.29 -16.28 -34.87
CA THR A 30 4.80 -17.06 -33.73
C THR A 30 5.68 -18.27 -33.39
N ALA A 31 6.44 -18.80 -34.36
CA ALA A 31 7.32 -19.95 -34.12
C ALA A 31 8.67 -19.59 -33.45
N ALA A 32 9.12 -18.34 -33.55
CA ALA A 32 10.39 -17.89 -32.98
C ALA A 32 10.30 -17.55 -31.47
N VAL A 33 9.09 -17.27 -30.96
CA VAL A 33 8.87 -16.91 -29.54
C VAL A 33 8.78 -18.15 -28.63
N LEU A 34 8.45 -19.33 -29.19
CA LEU A 34 8.33 -20.58 -28.41
C LEU A 34 9.62 -21.40 -28.27
N ALA A 35 10.70 -21.05 -28.98
CA ALA A 35 11.96 -21.81 -28.93
C ALA A 35 13.03 -21.25 -27.96
N GLY A 36 12.76 -20.11 -27.30
CA GLY A 36 13.69 -19.50 -26.33
C GLY A 36 13.44 -19.88 -24.87
N TYR A 37 12.31 -20.56 -24.58
CA TYR A 37 11.96 -21.06 -23.25
C TYR A 37 12.41 -22.50 -23.13
N LEU A 38 13.68 -22.72 -22.85
CA LEU A 38 14.24 -23.90 -22.18
C LEU A 38 15.76 -23.69 -22.24
N ILE A 39 16.41 -23.67 -21.06
CA ILE A 39 17.78 -24.15 -20.76
C ILE A 39 18.37 -23.40 -19.53
N PHE A 40 18.49 -24.17 -18.45
CA PHE A 40 19.31 -24.07 -17.21
C PHE A 40 19.08 -22.97 -16.15
N SER A 41 18.61 -23.43 -14.98
CA SER A 41 19.12 -22.99 -13.67
C SER A 41 20.47 -23.67 -13.36
N PRO A 42 21.30 -23.11 -12.46
CA PRO A 42 21.34 -23.67 -11.10
C PRO A 42 21.46 -22.63 -9.97
N ALA A 43 21.09 -23.09 -8.78
CA ALA A 43 21.08 -22.38 -7.50
C ALA A 43 22.47 -21.92 -7.04
N GLN A 44 22.53 -20.78 -6.33
CA GLN A 44 23.63 -20.45 -5.42
C GLN A 44 23.09 -19.81 -4.12
N THR A 45 23.56 -20.35 -3.00
CA THR A 45 23.32 -19.94 -1.62
C THR A 45 23.84 -18.52 -1.34
N LEU A 46 23.01 -17.67 -0.72
CA LEU A 46 23.38 -16.32 -0.27
C LEU A 46 23.54 -16.28 1.27
N ARG A 47 24.71 -15.81 1.72
CA ARG A 47 24.94 -15.37 3.11
C ARG A 47 24.45 -13.93 3.29
N VAL A 48 23.93 -13.68 4.49
CA VAL A 48 23.08 -12.56 4.90
C VAL A 48 23.86 -11.25 5.12
N GLY A 49 23.27 -10.12 4.72
CA GLY A 49 23.65 -8.76 5.11
C GLY A 49 22.44 -7.82 5.06
N ALA A 50 22.04 -7.28 6.21
CA ALA A 50 20.78 -6.61 6.55
C ALA A 50 20.30 -5.51 5.58
N LYS A 51 19.02 -5.56 5.15
CA LYS A 51 18.38 -4.52 4.33
C LYS A 51 16.87 -4.45 4.49
N THR A 52 16.41 -3.25 4.84
CA THR A 52 15.04 -2.71 4.68
C THR A 52 14.62 -2.79 3.18
N THR A 53 14.26 -3.99 2.70
CA THR A 53 13.80 -4.40 1.38
C THR A 53 12.32 -4.80 1.39
N ILE A 54 11.43 -3.84 1.10
CA ILE A 54 10.26 -4.14 0.26
C ILE A 54 10.80 -4.79 -1.01
N THR A 55 10.52 -6.09 -1.23
CA THR A 55 11.16 -6.89 -2.29
C THR A 55 10.49 -6.65 -3.63
N GLN A 56 10.69 -5.45 -4.17
CA GLN A 56 10.42 -5.17 -5.58
C GLN A 56 11.21 -6.15 -6.46
N HIS A 57 10.66 -6.52 -7.61
CA HIS A 57 11.36 -7.35 -8.59
C HIS A 57 12.61 -6.62 -9.11
N VAL A 58 13.69 -6.65 -8.33
CA VAL A 58 15.00 -6.11 -8.70
C VAL A 58 15.62 -7.13 -9.65
N ARG A 59 15.28 -7.05 -10.93
CA ARG A 59 16.19 -7.52 -11.96
C ARG A 59 17.35 -6.53 -11.92
N GLN A 60 18.52 -6.95 -11.42
CA GLN A 60 19.73 -6.12 -11.45
C GLN A 60 20.06 -5.83 -12.92
N THR A 61 19.61 -4.68 -13.44
CA THR A 61 20.13 -4.15 -14.69
C THR A 61 21.47 -3.49 -14.40
N THR A 62 22.40 -3.66 -15.32
CA THR A 62 23.73 -3.06 -15.29
C THR A 62 23.62 -1.55 -15.02
N PRO A 63 24.46 -0.95 -14.15
CA PRO A 63 24.44 0.48 -13.87
C PRO A 63 24.38 1.33 -15.15
N GLY A 64 23.33 2.14 -15.29
CA GLY A 64 23.28 3.17 -16.33
C GLY A 64 24.25 4.32 -16.06
N GLN A 65 24.68 5.01 -17.13
CA GLN A 65 25.56 6.20 -17.11
C GLN A 65 25.05 7.39 -16.25
N TYR A 66 23.83 7.31 -15.71
CA TYR A 66 23.07 8.44 -15.17
C TYR A 66 22.90 8.45 -13.65
N GLN A 67 23.64 7.62 -12.91
CA GLN A 67 23.55 7.58 -11.44
C GLN A 67 23.87 8.93 -10.78
N SER A 68 24.78 9.72 -11.37
CA SER A 68 25.10 11.07 -10.91
C SER A 68 23.89 12.02 -11.04
N GLU A 69 23.14 11.93 -12.14
CA GLU A 69 21.94 12.72 -12.39
C GLU A 69 20.84 12.39 -11.37
N VAL A 70 20.61 11.10 -11.09
CA VAL A 70 19.65 10.63 -10.08
C VAL A 70 20.02 11.12 -8.68
N ARG A 71 21.30 11.08 -8.32
CA ARG A 71 21.78 11.67 -7.04
C ARG A 71 21.58 13.18 -7.01
N GLN A 72 21.83 13.87 -8.12
CA GLN A 72 21.69 15.31 -8.20
C GLN A 72 20.23 15.75 -8.03
N ILE A 73 19.27 15.09 -8.68
CA ILE A 73 17.85 15.40 -8.49
C ILE A 73 17.40 15.11 -7.06
N GLY A 74 17.82 13.98 -6.46
CA GLY A 74 17.54 13.68 -5.06
C GLY A 74 18.10 14.74 -4.11
N GLN A 75 19.35 15.15 -4.33
CA GLN A 75 19.99 16.22 -3.56
C GLN A 75 19.23 17.55 -3.69
N HIS A 76 18.86 17.95 -4.90
CA HIS A 76 18.11 19.18 -5.12
C HIS A 76 16.73 19.16 -4.46
N TYR A 77 16.02 18.04 -4.49
CA TYR A 77 14.70 17.90 -3.88
C TYR A 77 14.79 18.01 -2.36
N MET A 78 15.75 17.30 -1.74
CA MET A 78 15.96 17.37 -0.30
C MET A 78 16.47 18.74 0.16
N GLN A 79 17.34 19.39 -0.61
CA GLN A 79 17.75 20.77 -0.33
C GLN A 79 16.56 21.74 -0.40
N ALA A 80 15.66 21.57 -1.38
CA ALA A 80 14.46 22.38 -1.49
C ALA A 80 13.54 22.17 -0.28
N LEU A 81 13.36 20.93 0.21
CA LEU A 81 12.63 20.65 1.45
C LEU A 81 13.26 21.38 2.65
N PHE A 82 14.58 21.28 2.83
CA PHE A 82 15.32 21.93 3.92
C PHE A 82 15.21 23.46 3.89
N GLN A 83 15.14 24.03 2.69
CA GLN A 83 15.00 25.46 2.45
C GLN A 83 13.54 25.92 2.35
N GLN A 84 12.59 25.00 2.57
CA GLN A 84 11.14 25.24 2.43
C GLN A 84 10.74 25.82 1.06
N GLN A 85 11.46 25.44 0.00
CA GLN A 85 11.22 25.84 -1.39
C GLN A 85 10.20 24.90 -2.06
N TYR A 86 8.96 24.89 -1.57
CA TYR A 86 7.95 23.93 -2.02
C TYR A 86 7.56 24.08 -3.50
N ALA A 87 7.62 25.28 -4.07
CA ALA A 87 7.43 25.50 -5.50
C ALA A 87 8.47 24.74 -6.35
N ARG A 88 9.72 24.69 -5.87
CA ARG A 88 10.80 23.95 -6.52
C ARG A 88 10.58 22.45 -6.39
N MET A 89 10.17 21.98 -5.21
CA MET A 89 9.79 20.57 -5.02
C MET A 89 8.65 20.17 -5.97
N TRP A 90 7.59 20.97 -6.03
CA TRP A 90 6.44 20.76 -6.90
C TRP A 90 6.82 20.62 -8.38
N ALA A 91 7.66 21.53 -8.89
CA ALA A 91 8.12 21.50 -10.29
C ALA A 91 8.97 20.27 -10.66
N MET A 92 9.51 19.55 -9.67
CA MET A 92 10.30 18.33 -9.88
C MET A 92 9.46 17.06 -9.86
N LEU A 93 8.19 17.14 -9.44
CA LEU A 93 7.28 16.00 -9.40
C LEU A 93 6.87 15.58 -10.80
N HIS A 94 6.62 14.29 -10.97
CA HIS A 94 5.97 13.76 -12.14
C HIS A 94 4.53 14.32 -12.26
N PRO A 95 4.00 14.63 -13.45
CA PRO A 95 2.65 15.18 -13.61
C PRO A 95 1.56 14.32 -12.98
N ASP A 96 1.72 12.99 -13.00
CA ASP A 96 0.75 12.10 -12.35
C ASP A 96 0.78 12.23 -10.82
N VAL A 97 1.94 12.50 -10.22
CA VAL A 97 2.02 12.82 -8.78
C VAL A 97 1.42 14.18 -8.51
N GLN A 98 1.66 15.19 -9.36
CA GLN A 98 1.04 16.52 -9.21
C GLN A 98 -0.49 16.44 -9.23
N LYS A 99 -1.09 15.61 -10.10
CA LYS A 99 -2.54 15.39 -10.18
C LYS A 99 -3.16 14.80 -8.92
N MET A 100 -2.36 14.14 -8.07
CA MET A 100 -2.84 13.63 -6.78
C MET A 100 -3.09 14.75 -5.77
N TRP A 101 -2.58 15.95 -6.02
CA TRP A 101 -2.76 17.10 -5.14
C TRP A 101 -3.80 18.08 -5.71
N PRO A 102 -4.58 18.76 -4.85
CA PRO A 102 -5.43 19.86 -5.29
C PRO A 102 -4.67 20.97 -6.01
N GLY A 103 -3.37 21.15 -5.71
CA GLY A 103 -2.47 22.08 -6.36
C GLY A 103 -1.21 22.35 -5.54
N GLU A 104 -0.33 23.18 -6.08
CA GLU A 104 0.97 23.53 -5.48
C GLU A 104 0.84 24.13 -4.06
N GLN A 105 -0.16 24.97 -3.83
CA GLN A 105 -0.39 25.57 -2.51
C GLN A 105 -0.76 24.53 -1.45
N ALA A 106 -1.62 23.57 -1.81
CA ALA A 106 -1.99 22.47 -0.91
C ALA A 106 -0.79 21.57 -0.61
N PHE A 107 0.04 21.29 -1.62
CA PHE A 107 1.31 20.58 -1.47
C PHE A 107 2.25 21.28 -0.49
N ALA A 108 2.47 22.59 -0.64
CA ALA A 108 3.31 23.37 0.25
C ALA A 108 2.77 23.37 1.70
N ALA A 109 1.48 23.62 1.86
CA ALA A 109 0.83 23.67 3.18
C ALA A 109 0.90 22.33 3.92
N TYR A 110 0.84 21.22 3.20
CA TYR A 110 0.99 19.88 3.78
C TYR A 110 2.39 19.67 4.36
N TRP A 111 3.46 19.98 3.62
CA TRP A 111 4.83 19.76 4.11
C TRP A 111 5.20 20.69 5.27
N GLN A 112 4.72 21.93 5.23
CA GLN A 112 4.86 22.86 6.35
C GLN A 112 4.26 22.29 7.64
N ARG A 113 3.08 21.65 7.54
CA ARG A 113 2.40 21.07 8.69
C ARG A 113 3.01 19.76 9.15
N ARG A 114 3.34 18.87 8.22
CA ARG A 114 3.93 17.57 8.54
C ARG A 114 5.26 17.68 9.30
N PHE A 115 6.06 18.70 9.01
CA PHE A 115 7.33 18.95 9.69
C PHE A 115 7.28 20.13 10.67
N HIS A 116 6.10 20.66 11.01
CA HIS A 116 5.97 21.84 11.88
C HIS A 116 6.66 21.65 13.24
N ASP A 117 6.48 20.48 13.85
CA ASP A 117 7.02 20.13 15.17
C ASP A 117 8.48 19.66 15.12
N PHE A 118 9.14 19.70 13.95
CA PHE A 118 10.47 19.13 13.74
C PHE A 118 11.42 20.09 13.03
N ARG A 119 12.70 20.02 13.39
CA ARG A 119 13.81 20.65 12.67
C ARG A 119 14.48 19.59 11.79
N LEU A 120 14.55 19.86 10.49
CA LEU A 120 15.29 19.03 9.55
C LEU A 120 16.80 19.23 9.77
N LYS A 121 17.52 18.18 10.18
CA LYS A 121 18.94 18.28 10.59
C LYS A 121 19.90 17.94 9.47
N LYS A 122 19.73 16.75 8.89
CA LYS A 122 20.52 16.28 7.75
C LYS A 122 19.78 15.20 7.01
N PHE A 123 20.18 14.96 5.77
CA PHE A 123 19.78 13.80 5.00
C PHE A 123 21.01 13.04 4.49
N THR A 124 20.86 11.75 4.24
CA THR A 124 21.88 10.91 3.59
C THR A 124 21.27 10.19 2.41
N MET A 125 22.10 9.88 1.41
CA MET A 125 21.67 9.21 0.19
C MET A 125 22.44 7.89 0.03
N GLY A 126 21.70 6.81 -0.17
CA GLY A 126 22.21 5.46 -0.41
C GLY A 126 22.78 5.28 -1.83
N GLN A 127 22.84 4.04 -2.30
CA GLN A 127 23.27 3.72 -3.67
C GLN A 127 22.08 3.73 -4.62
N VAL A 128 22.29 4.27 -5.83
CA VAL A 128 21.29 4.25 -6.90
C VAL A 128 21.18 2.81 -7.42
N SER A 129 19.95 2.35 -7.62
CA SER A 129 19.65 1.09 -8.30
C SER A 129 18.56 1.29 -9.33
N ASP A 130 18.79 0.81 -10.55
CA ASP A 130 17.77 0.82 -11.60
C ASP A 130 16.78 -0.32 -11.36
N LEU A 131 15.50 -0.06 -11.63
CA LEU A 131 14.42 -1.01 -11.51
C LEU A 131 13.78 -1.23 -12.89
N SER A 132 13.39 -2.47 -13.19
CA SER A 132 12.63 -2.76 -14.41
C SER A 132 11.29 -2.04 -14.40
N SER A 133 10.62 -2.06 -13.25
CA SER A 133 9.38 -1.34 -13.01
C SER A 133 9.20 -1.02 -11.52
N TRP A 134 8.27 -0.11 -11.25
CA TRP A 134 7.82 0.26 -9.91
C TRP A 134 6.31 0.52 -9.92
N THR A 135 5.60 -0.05 -8.95
CA THR A 135 4.17 0.21 -8.75
C THR A 135 4.00 1.28 -7.68
N ASN A 136 3.30 2.35 -8.01
CA ASN A 136 2.86 3.37 -7.07
C ASN A 136 1.74 2.79 -6.19
N ALA A 137 1.90 2.75 -4.87
CA ALA A 137 0.96 2.09 -3.97
C ALA A 137 -0.35 2.87 -3.82
N GLU A 138 -0.33 4.17 -4.08
CA GLU A 138 -1.45 5.10 -3.94
C GLU A 138 -2.41 5.04 -5.13
N THR A 139 -1.90 4.68 -6.31
CA THR A 139 -2.65 4.68 -7.58
C THR A 139 -2.66 3.31 -8.27
N MET A 140 -1.86 2.36 -7.78
CA MET A 140 -1.58 1.07 -8.41
C MET A 140 -1.06 1.16 -9.85
N LYS A 141 -0.62 2.35 -10.28
CA LYS A 141 -0.01 2.56 -11.60
C LYS A 141 1.42 2.06 -11.59
N GLU A 142 1.75 1.25 -12.60
CA GLU A 142 3.10 0.78 -12.85
C GLU A 142 3.87 1.75 -13.76
N TYR A 143 5.13 1.98 -13.42
CA TYR A 143 6.06 2.83 -14.15
C TYR A 143 7.31 2.03 -14.50
N GLU A 144 7.72 2.09 -15.76
CA GLU A 144 8.95 1.48 -16.25
C GLU A 144 10.10 2.51 -16.31
N GLN A 145 11.33 2.02 -16.47
CA GLN A 145 12.53 2.86 -16.62
C GLN A 145 12.73 3.82 -15.44
N VAL A 146 12.59 3.29 -14.24
CA VAL A 146 12.70 4.05 -12.99
C VAL A 146 13.97 3.70 -12.25
N SER A 147 14.52 4.69 -11.55
CA SER A 147 15.67 4.51 -10.67
C SER A 147 15.26 4.78 -9.23
N ARG A 148 15.78 3.96 -8.31
CA ARG A 148 15.61 4.11 -6.88
C ARG A 148 16.88 4.69 -6.25
N LEU A 149 16.70 5.68 -5.39
CA LEU A 149 17.71 6.23 -4.51
C LEU A 149 17.20 6.15 -3.07
N PRO A 150 17.78 5.32 -2.18
CA PRO A 150 17.39 5.35 -0.77
C PRO A 150 17.80 6.70 -0.16
N ILE A 151 16.88 7.39 0.52
CA ILE A 151 17.18 8.62 1.24
C ILE A 151 16.81 8.43 2.71
N SER A 152 17.70 8.83 3.61
CA SER A 152 17.40 8.91 5.03
C SER A 152 17.30 10.36 5.49
N LEU A 153 16.34 10.67 6.35
CA LEU A 153 16.16 11.99 6.95
C LEU A 153 16.38 11.93 8.46
N GLN A 154 17.13 12.89 8.99
CA GLN A 154 17.29 13.09 10.43
C GLN A 154 16.56 14.34 10.89
N LEU A 155 15.83 14.18 11.98
CA LEU A 155 14.89 15.13 12.55
C LEU A 155 15.19 15.30 14.03
N ASP A 156 15.16 16.55 14.50
CA ASP A 156 15.12 16.86 15.93
C ASP A 156 13.74 17.47 16.24
N PRO A 157 13.14 17.23 17.42
CA PRO A 157 11.98 17.99 17.87
C PRO A 157 12.27 19.50 17.88
N ALA A 158 11.31 20.32 17.44
CA ALA A 158 11.46 21.78 17.38
C ALA A 158 11.51 22.45 18.76
N GLN A 159 10.88 21.81 19.76
CA GLN A 159 10.92 22.16 21.18
C GLN A 159 11.31 20.90 22.00
N PRO A 160 12.06 21.03 23.11
CA PRO A 160 12.25 19.92 24.03
C PRO A 160 10.87 19.47 24.55
N SER A 161 10.54 18.18 24.41
CA SER A 161 9.29 17.64 24.95
C SER A 161 9.23 17.88 26.46
N ALA A 162 8.17 18.52 26.94
CA ALA A 162 7.89 18.53 28.38
C ALA A 162 7.79 17.08 28.90
N PRO A 163 8.31 16.78 30.11
CA PRO A 163 8.41 15.40 30.60
C PRO A 163 7.06 14.66 30.72
N ASP A 164 5.93 15.37 30.72
CA ASP A 164 4.57 14.80 30.87
C ASP A 164 3.80 14.62 29.55
N ALA A 165 4.36 15.02 28.41
CA ALA A 165 3.74 14.72 27.13
C ALA A 165 3.89 13.21 26.87
N ARG A 166 2.78 12.52 26.58
CA ARG A 166 2.70 11.08 26.24
C ARG A 166 3.38 10.76 24.89
N THR A 167 4.50 11.40 24.57
CA THR A 167 5.14 11.55 23.26
C THR A 167 6.45 10.77 23.13
N SER A 168 6.74 9.82 24.02
CA SER A 168 8.09 9.21 24.08
C SER A 168 8.35 8.04 23.13
N GLY A 169 7.34 7.42 22.52
CA GLY A 169 7.56 6.35 21.54
C GLY A 169 8.03 6.89 20.18
N ALA A 170 7.12 7.52 19.42
CA ALA A 170 7.38 7.91 18.03
C ALA A 170 8.52 8.94 17.85
N LEU A 171 8.73 9.87 18.81
CA LEU A 171 9.80 10.87 18.73
C LEU A 171 11.21 10.27 18.86
N LEU A 172 11.38 9.27 19.75
CA LEU A 172 12.67 8.59 19.93
C LEU A 172 13.06 7.77 18.70
N HIS A 173 12.09 7.39 17.87
CA HIS A 173 12.28 6.58 16.66
C HIS A 173 12.16 7.37 15.35
N ALA A 174 11.97 8.70 15.35
CA ALA A 174 11.78 9.47 14.12
C ALA A 174 12.94 9.27 13.11
N ASN A 175 14.19 9.27 13.60
CA ASN A 175 15.36 9.01 12.76
C ASN A 175 15.43 7.57 12.23
N GLU A 176 14.81 6.63 12.93
CA GLU A 176 14.69 5.24 12.50
C GLU A 176 13.61 5.11 11.43
N LEU A 177 12.42 5.68 11.65
CA LEU A 177 11.29 5.71 10.73
C LEU A 177 11.66 6.31 9.36
N PHE A 178 12.52 7.32 9.34
CA PHE A 178 12.91 7.99 8.11
C PHE A 178 14.24 7.48 7.53
N ARG A 179 14.62 6.24 7.83
CA ARG A 179 15.83 5.61 7.30
C ARG A 179 15.56 4.86 5.99
N ASN A 180 16.42 5.09 4.99
CA ASN A 180 16.45 4.34 3.72
C ASN A 180 15.13 4.33 2.92
N LEU A 181 14.32 5.39 3.04
CA LEU A 181 13.06 5.49 2.31
C LEU A 181 13.30 5.61 0.80
N PRO A 182 12.45 4.99 -0.04
CA PRO A 182 12.67 4.92 -1.47
C PRO A 182 12.37 6.25 -2.15
N PHE A 183 13.38 6.95 -2.67
CA PHE A 183 13.16 8.04 -3.62
C PHE A 183 13.15 7.46 -5.03
N ILE A 184 12.03 7.55 -5.73
CA ILE A 184 11.83 6.95 -7.04
C ILE A 184 11.71 8.04 -8.09
N VAL A 185 12.49 7.94 -9.14
CA VAL A 185 12.46 8.87 -10.28
C VAL A 185 12.28 8.12 -11.58
N GLN A 186 11.60 8.76 -12.52
CA GLN A 186 11.47 8.29 -13.89
C GLN A 186 12.15 9.27 -14.83
N ARG A 187 12.80 8.74 -15.86
CA ARG A 187 13.35 9.55 -16.95
C ARG A 187 12.27 9.74 -18.01
N VAL A 188 11.85 10.99 -18.23
CA VAL A 188 10.84 11.32 -19.25
C VAL A 188 11.45 12.09 -20.43
N PRO A 189 11.04 11.82 -21.67
CA PRO A 189 11.32 12.69 -22.80
C PRO A 189 10.60 14.04 -22.63
N PHE A 190 11.23 15.14 -23.03
CA PHE A 190 10.58 16.45 -23.14
C PHE A 190 11.05 17.17 -24.41
N GLY A 191 10.12 17.81 -25.12
CA GLY A 191 10.42 18.49 -26.38
C GLY A 191 11.12 19.83 -26.17
N MET A 192 12.27 20.05 -26.82
CA MET A 192 12.90 21.36 -26.95
C MET A 192 13.11 21.69 -28.43
N GLY A 193 12.18 22.43 -29.05
CA GLY A 193 12.34 22.88 -30.44
C GLY A 193 12.55 21.71 -31.44
N ARG A 194 13.68 21.71 -32.18
CA ARG A 194 14.06 20.65 -33.14
C ARG A 194 14.78 19.44 -32.51
N GLY A 195 14.82 19.30 -31.19
CA GLY A 195 15.49 18.18 -30.50
C GLY A 195 14.70 17.62 -29.31
N GLU A 196 14.98 16.36 -28.96
CA GLU A 196 14.44 15.69 -27.78
C GLU A 196 15.39 15.87 -26.58
N GLY A 197 14.94 16.57 -25.55
CA GLY A 197 15.58 16.59 -24.23
C GLY A 197 15.06 15.45 -23.35
N ARG A 198 15.76 15.15 -22.25
CA ARG A 198 15.28 14.19 -21.23
C ARG A 198 15.42 14.81 -19.85
N GLN A 199 14.39 14.67 -19.01
CA GLN A 199 14.36 15.18 -17.64
C GLN A 199 14.03 14.04 -16.66
N TRP A 200 14.62 14.08 -15.48
CA TRP A 200 14.23 13.21 -14.36
C TRP A 200 13.07 13.85 -13.61
N LEU A 201 12.01 13.09 -13.35
CA LEU A 201 10.85 13.51 -12.56
C LEU A 201 10.62 12.55 -11.41
N ILE A 202 10.11 13.09 -10.31
CA ILE A 202 9.95 12.37 -9.04
C ILE A 202 8.59 11.71 -9.00
N LEU A 203 8.60 10.38 -8.86
CA LEU A 203 7.42 9.54 -8.65
C LEU A 203 7.17 9.26 -7.17
N ASN A 204 8.25 9.18 -6.37
CA ASN A 204 8.17 9.08 -4.92
C ASN A 204 9.28 9.93 -4.28
N GLY A 205 8.91 10.83 -3.38
CA GLY A 205 9.81 11.78 -2.73
C GLY A 205 10.65 11.22 -1.57
N GLY A 206 10.64 9.91 -1.32
CA GLY A 206 11.32 9.28 -0.19
C GLY A 206 10.79 9.83 1.14
N PRO A 207 11.64 10.45 1.99
CA PRO A 207 11.18 11.14 3.22
C PRO A 207 10.15 12.25 3.00
N ALA A 208 10.10 12.84 1.81
CA ALA A 208 9.11 13.86 1.43
C ALA A 208 8.14 13.28 0.39
N ASP A 209 7.55 12.15 0.76
CA ASP A 209 6.47 11.47 0.07
C ASP A 209 5.27 11.19 1.01
N VAL A 210 4.05 11.07 0.48
CA VAL A 210 2.86 10.80 1.29
C VAL A 210 2.88 9.41 1.93
N GLU A 211 3.59 8.46 1.31
CA GLU A 211 3.80 7.11 1.83
C GLU A 211 4.93 7.01 2.86
N ALA A 212 5.66 8.10 3.14
CA ALA A 212 6.62 8.10 4.23
C ALA A 212 5.91 7.81 5.58
N PRO A 213 6.58 7.15 6.54
CA PRO A 213 6.01 6.85 7.85
C PRO A 213 5.44 8.09 8.55
N ILE A 214 4.31 7.92 9.22
CA ILE A 214 3.57 8.99 9.88
C ILE A 214 4.26 9.35 11.20
N LEU A 215 4.33 10.66 11.48
CA LEU A 215 4.82 11.21 12.75
C LEU A 215 3.66 11.92 13.46
N PRO A 216 2.86 11.24 14.29
CA PRO A 216 1.71 11.86 14.94
C PRO A 216 2.08 13.23 15.53
N PRO A 217 1.34 14.30 15.18
CA PRO A 217 1.63 15.62 15.72
C PRO A 217 1.49 15.59 17.25
N ALA A 218 2.29 16.39 17.95
CA ALA A 218 2.24 16.39 19.42
C ALA A 218 0.85 16.81 19.94
N ASN A 219 0.19 17.70 19.20
CA ASN A 219 -1.16 18.16 19.45
C ASN A 219 -2.01 18.00 18.17
N PRO A 220 -2.65 16.83 17.95
CA PRO A 220 -3.48 16.62 16.78
C PRO A 220 -4.70 17.55 16.82
N VAL A 221 -4.93 18.26 15.72
CA VAL A 221 -6.18 19.02 15.51
C VAL A 221 -7.31 18.02 15.25
N ALA A 222 -8.45 18.24 15.91
CA ALA A 222 -9.64 17.42 15.71
C ALA A 222 -10.11 17.53 14.24
N LYS A 223 -10.03 16.42 13.52
CA LYS A 223 -10.40 16.33 12.11
C LYS A 223 -11.06 15.00 11.85
N LYS A 224 -12.13 15.04 11.07
CA LYS A 224 -12.85 13.87 10.60
C LYS A 224 -12.77 13.77 9.08
N VAL A 225 -12.59 12.55 8.58
CA VAL A 225 -12.67 12.23 7.15
C VAL A 225 -13.64 11.07 6.93
N ARG A 226 -14.24 10.99 5.74
CA ARG A 226 -15.15 9.90 5.37
C ARG A 226 -14.41 8.92 4.47
N VAL A 227 -14.04 7.77 5.00
CA VAL A 227 -13.36 6.67 4.29
C VAL A 227 -13.97 5.35 4.75
N PRO A 228 -14.77 4.66 3.91
CA PRO A 228 -15.16 3.28 4.16
C PRO A 228 -13.93 2.37 4.21
N ILE A 229 -13.89 1.51 5.23
CA ILE A 229 -12.85 0.50 5.41
C ILE A 229 -13.53 -0.85 5.54
N LEU A 230 -13.42 -1.69 4.52
CA LEU A 230 -14.08 -2.98 4.48
C LEU A 230 -13.20 -4.04 5.12
N MET A 231 -13.79 -4.89 5.95
CA MET A 231 -13.13 -5.96 6.69
C MET A 231 -13.52 -7.31 6.09
N TYR A 232 -12.53 -7.97 5.51
CA TYR A 232 -12.57 -9.33 4.99
C TYR A 232 -11.70 -10.24 5.84
N HIS A 233 -11.94 -11.55 5.76
CA HIS A 233 -11.06 -12.56 6.35
C HIS A 233 -10.64 -13.56 5.27
N TYR A 234 -11.55 -14.45 4.87
CA TYR A 234 -11.30 -15.45 3.83
C TYR A 234 -11.84 -14.99 2.48
N ILE A 235 -11.01 -15.12 1.44
CA ILE A 235 -11.42 -15.02 0.04
C ILE A 235 -11.18 -16.39 -0.60
N SER A 236 -12.12 -17.31 -0.44
CA SER A 236 -11.91 -18.74 -0.76
C SER A 236 -13.11 -19.34 -1.47
N GLU A 237 -12.92 -20.45 -2.18
CA GLU A 237 -14.06 -21.24 -2.68
C GLU A 237 -14.72 -22.02 -1.54
N VAL A 238 -16.04 -22.22 -1.60
CA VAL A 238 -16.77 -23.11 -0.68
C VAL A 238 -16.69 -24.53 -1.23
N PRO A 239 -16.01 -25.49 -0.57
CA PRO A 239 -15.97 -26.87 -1.05
C PRO A 239 -17.39 -27.42 -1.21
N ALA A 240 -17.67 -28.12 -2.32
CA ALA A 240 -19.02 -28.59 -2.64
C ALA A 240 -19.64 -29.46 -1.53
N GLN A 241 -18.81 -30.26 -0.86
CA GLN A 241 -19.19 -31.10 0.28
C GLN A 241 -19.60 -30.31 1.54
N ASP A 242 -19.10 -29.08 1.68
CA ASP A 242 -19.33 -28.22 2.83
C ASP A 242 -20.49 -27.24 2.61
N LYS A 243 -21.02 -27.13 1.38
CA LYS A 243 -22.18 -26.28 1.05
C LYS A 243 -23.45 -26.67 1.81
N ALA A 244 -23.59 -27.94 2.18
CA ALA A 244 -24.74 -28.45 2.93
C ALA A 244 -24.60 -28.27 4.45
N ASN A 245 -23.40 -27.97 4.96
CA ASN A 245 -23.16 -27.72 6.38
C ASN A 245 -22.63 -26.30 6.57
N PRO A 246 -23.47 -25.35 7.01
CA PRO A 246 -23.06 -23.96 7.18
C PRO A 246 -21.90 -23.80 8.17
N TYR A 247 -21.65 -24.76 9.07
CA TYR A 247 -20.55 -24.70 10.04
C TYR A 247 -19.19 -25.19 9.50
N SER A 248 -19.14 -25.92 8.38
CA SER A 248 -17.87 -26.41 7.81
C SER A 248 -17.07 -25.34 7.06
N TYR A 249 -17.65 -24.15 6.83
CA TYR A 249 -17.05 -23.12 5.97
C TYR A 249 -16.82 -21.75 6.64
N ARG A 250 -16.74 -21.69 7.98
CA ARG A 250 -16.52 -20.41 8.71
C ARG A 250 -17.54 -19.34 8.28
N PRO A 251 -18.84 -19.61 8.46
CA PRO A 251 -19.91 -18.76 7.96
C PRO A 251 -19.81 -17.36 8.58
N GLY A 252 -20.03 -16.32 7.77
CA GLY A 252 -19.91 -14.92 8.21
C GLY A 252 -18.49 -14.35 8.18
N LEU A 253 -17.51 -15.10 7.63
CA LEU A 253 -16.13 -14.65 7.45
C LEU A 253 -15.56 -14.91 6.05
N THR A 254 -16.33 -15.55 5.17
CA THR A 254 -15.79 -16.01 3.88
C THR A 254 -16.57 -15.50 2.70
N VAL A 255 -15.87 -14.83 1.79
CA VAL A 255 -16.37 -14.37 0.50
C VAL A 255 -15.74 -15.23 -0.60
N THR A 256 -16.51 -15.63 -1.62
CA THR A 256 -15.92 -16.35 -2.76
C THR A 256 -15.10 -15.41 -3.65
N PRO A 257 -14.04 -15.89 -4.34
CA PRO A 257 -13.29 -15.08 -5.30
C PRO A 257 -14.18 -14.41 -6.36
N THR A 258 -15.20 -15.12 -6.83
CA THR A 258 -16.19 -14.60 -7.78
C THR A 258 -16.97 -13.42 -7.20
N VAL A 259 -17.54 -13.56 -6.00
CA VAL A 259 -18.29 -12.49 -5.34
C VAL A 259 -17.36 -11.32 -4.99
N PHE A 260 -16.15 -11.59 -4.50
CA PHE A 260 -15.17 -10.55 -4.20
C PHE A 260 -14.82 -9.72 -5.44
N SER A 261 -14.60 -10.35 -6.59
CA SER A 261 -14.41 -9.63 -7.86
C SER A 261 -15.61 -8.75 -8.21
N GLN A 262 -16.84 -9.25 -8.05
CA GLN A 262 -18.06 -8.48 -8.30
C GLN A 262 -18.20 -7.28 -7.34
N GLN A 263 -17.81 -7.44 -6.08
CA GLN A 263 -17.77 -6.35 -5.09
C GLN A 263 -16.76 -5.27 -5.52
N LEU A 264 -15.57 -5.65 -5.99
CA LEU A 264 -14.60 -4.69 -6.52
C LEU A 264 -15.11 -3.99 -7.79
N ASP A 265 -15.77 -4.71 -8.69
CA ASP A 265 -16.43 -4.12 -9.87
C ASP A 265 -17.49 -3.09 -9.48
N TYR A 266 -18.25 -3.34 -8.42
CA TYR A 266 -19.23 -2.39 -7.89
C TYR A 266 -18.55 -1.08 -7.45
N PHE A 267 -17.52 -1.16 -6.61
CA PHE A 267 -16.77 0.03 -6.18
C PHE A 267 -16.13 0.76 -7.37
N LYS A 268 -15.61 0.01 -8.34
CA LYS A 268 -15.01 0.59 -9.55
C LYS A 268 -16.03 1.32 -10.41
N ARG A 269 -17.23 0.76 -10.61
CA ARG A 269 -18.35 1.43 -11.31
C ARG A 269 -18.76 2.73 -10.61
N LEU A 270 -18.72 2.75 -9.28
CA LEU A 270 -19.03 3.94 -8.49
C LEU A 270 -17.90 4.97 -8.45
N GLY A 271 -16.73 4.66 -9.00
CA GLY A 271 -15.58 5.56 -9.04
C GLY A 271 -14.80 5.62 -7.73
N TYR A 272 -14.82 4.56 -6.93
CA TYR A 272 -13.99 4.48 -5.72
C TYR A 272 -12.52 4.24 -6.03
N HIS A 273 -11.66 4.87 -5.24
CA HIS A 273 -10.22 4.76 -5.34
C HIS A 273 -9.66 4.22 -4.02
N THR A 274 -8.87 3.15 -4.07
CA THR A 274 -8.20 2.68 -2.86
C THR A 274 -7.17 3.69 -2.40
N ILE A 275 -7.09 3.88 -1.09
CA ILE A 275 -6.01 4.64 -0.46
C ILE A 275 -5.22 3.75 0.48
N THR A 276 -4.03 4.20 0.83
CA THR A 276 -3.23 3.61 1.89
C THR A 276 -3.64 4.13 3.26
N PHE A 277 -3.27 3.41 4.32
CA PHE A 277 -3.37 3.95 5.68
C PHE A 277 -2.48 5.18 5.91
N ASN A 278 -1.36 5.30 5.19
CA ASN A 278 -0.50 6.49 5.27
C ASN A 278 -1.21 7.70 4.66
N GLN A 279 -1.96 7.54 3.57
CA GLN A 279 -2.83 8.58 3.02
C GLN A 279 -3.95 8.94 3.99
N LEU A 280 -4.61 7.96 4.63
CA LEU A 280 -5.65 8.21 5.64
C LEU A 280 -5.12 9.07 6.79
N PHE A 281 -4.00 8.69 7.40
CA PHE A 281 -3.41 9.43 8.50
C PHE A 281 -2.79 10.76 8.07
N SER A 282 -2.25 10.85 6.85
CA SER A 282 -1.81 12.11 6.26
C SER A 282 -2.97 13.10 6.10
N ALA A 283 -4.14 12.62 5.69
CA ALA A 283 -5.35 13.42 5.60
C ALA A 283 -5.85 13.86 6.98
N LEU A 284 -5.84 12.97 7.97
CA LEU A 284 -6.28 13.25 9.34
C LEU A 284 -5.38 14.27 10.06
N TYR A 285 -4.07 14.18 9.91
CA TYR A 285 -3.12 15.00 10.69
C TYR A 285 -2.59 16.23 9.97
N TYR A 286 -2.49 16.21 8.64
CA TYR A 286 -1.77 17.25 7.90
C TYR A 286 -2.54 17.80 6.69
N ASP A 287 -3.83 17.47 6.54
CA ASP A 287 -4.63 17.67 5.33
C ASP A 287 -3.93 17.16 4.06
N GLY A 288 -3.29 16.00 4.14
CA GLY A 288 -2.84 15.28 2.96
C GLY A 288 -3.97 15.01 1.97
N PRO A 289 -3.66 14.89 0.68
CA PRO A 289 -4.67 14.70 -0.35
C PRO A 289 -5.30 13.32 -0.24
N LEU A 290 -6.60 13.27 -0.52
CA LEU A 290 -7.33 12.04 -0.79
C LEU A 290 -7.92 12.13 -2.20
N PRO A 291 -7.97 11.03 -2.97
CA PRO A 291 -8.77 10.98 -4.17
C PRO A 291 -10.26 11.14 -3.82
N ASP A 292 -11.08 11.46 -4.82
CA ASP A 292 -12.52 11.34 -4.67
C ASP A 292 -12.90 9.90 -4.31
N LYS A 293 -13.94 9.73 -3.48
CA LYS A 293 -14.45 8.42 -3.07
C LYS A 293 -13.33 7.45 -2.60
N PRO A 294 -12.57 7.81 -1.55
CA PRO A 294 -11.53 6.94 -1.02
C PRO A 294 -12.13 5.70 -0.35
N ILE A 295 -11.47 4.55 -0.48
CA ILE A 295 -11.84 3.30 0.20
C ILE A 295 -10.60 2.54 0.65
N ILE A 296 -10.73 1.69 1.67
CA ILE A 296 -9.71 0.74 2.07
C ILE A 296 -10.32 -0.66 2.13
N PHE A 297 -9.68 -1.64 1.49
CA PHE A 297 -9.98 -3.05 1.68
C PHE A 297 -8.97 -3.62 2.68
N SER A 298 -9.45 -4.18 3.79
CA SER A 298 -8.61 -4.80 4.82
C SER A 298 -8.92 -6.28 4.97
N PHE A 299 -7.87 -7.07 5.22
CA PHE A 299 -7.91 -8.53 5.33
C PHE A 299 -7.21 -8.94 6.62
N ASP A 300 -7.94 -9.61 7.49
CA ASP A 300 -7.42 -10.04 8.78
C ASP A 300 -6.75 -11.43 8.69
N ASP A 301 -6.00 -11.79 9.73
CA ASP A 301 -5.38 -13.09 10.00
C ASP A 301 -4.21 -13.58 9.13
N GLY A 302 -4.01 -13.08 7.91
CA GLY A 302 -2.87 -13.45 7.05
C GLY A 302 -3.00 -14.82 6.37
N TYR A 303 -4.22 -15.27 6.10
CA TYR A 303 -4.49 -16.52 5.40
C TYR A 303 -3.85 -16.59 4.01
N VAL A 304 -3.57 -17.79 3.54
CA VAL A 304 -2.93 -18.01 2.23
C VAL A 304 -3.82 -17.58 1.05
N ASP A 305 -5.13 -17.61 1.23
CA ASP A 305 -6.10 -17.22 0.20
C ASP A 305 -6.12 -15.70 -0.05
N ALA A 306 -5.67 -14.90 0.92
CA ALA A 306 -5.34 -13.50 0.72
C ALA A 306 -4.25 -13.32 -0.36
N TYR A 307 -3.27 -14.23 -0.44
CA TYR A 307 -2.24 -14.24 -1.49
C TYR A 307 -2.75 -14.88 -2.79
N THR A 308 -3.40 -16.05 -2.71
CA THR A 308 -3.75 -16.80 -3.94
C THR A 308 -4.96 -16.22 -4.67
N ASN A 309 -5.86 -15.54 -3.96
CA ASN A 309 -7.14 -15.06 -4.50
C ASN A 309 -7.29 -13.54 -4.36
N ALA A 310 -7.24 -12.99 -3.13
CA ALA A 310 -7.54 -11.57 -2.91
C ALA A 310 -6.53 -10.65 -3.62
N TYR A 311 -5.24 -10.90 -3.42
CA TYR A 311 -4.12 -10.16 -4.02
C TYR A 311 -4.20 -10.04 -5.56
N PRO A 312 -4.28 -11.13 -6.33
CA PRO A 312 -4.37 -11.03 -7.80
C PRO A 312 -5.66 -10.35 -8.26
N ILE A 313 -6.78 -10.55 -7.56
CA ILE A 313 -8.05 -9.89 -7.88
C ILE A 313 -7.95 -8.37 -7.65
N LEU A 314 -7.43 -7.92 -6.52
CA LEU A 314 -7.18 -6.50 -6.24
C LEU A 314 -6.31 -5.86 -7.33
N ARG A 315 -5.19 -6.52 -7.68
CA ARG A 315 -4.30 -6.04 -8.75
C ARG A 315 -5.00 -5.92 -10.10
N ALA A 316 -5.80 -6.91 -10.50
CA ALA A 316 -6.55 -6.88 -11.74
C ALA A 316 -7.54 -5.69 -11.78
N HIS A 317 -8.02 -5.23 -10.63
CA HIS A 317 -8.94 -4.09 -10.53
C HIS A 317 -8.22 -2.75 -10.38
N GLY A 318 -6.89 -2.72 -10.21
CA GLY A 318 -6.13 -1.50 -9.95
C GLY A 318 -6.29 -1.01 -8.50
N TYR A 319 -6.51 -1.94 -7.56
CA TYR A 319 -6.72 -1.65 -6.15
C TYR A 319 -5.60 -2.19 -5.27
N THR A 320 -5.35 -1.50 -4.16
CA THR A 320 -4.49 -1.95 -3.06
C THR A 320 -5.33 -2.49 -1.89
N GLY A 321 -4.69 -3.16 -0.93
CA GLY A 321 -5.32 -3.67 0.29
C GLY A 321 -4.36 -3.67 1.48
N MET A 322 -4.93 -3.60 2.69
CA MET A 322 -4.23 -3.73 3.98
C MET A 322 -4.38 -5.15 4.52
N PHE A 323 -3.27 -5.84 4.76
CA PHE A 323 -3.27 -7.22 5.26
C PHE A 323 -2.69 -7.25 6.68
N TYR A 324 -3.51 -7.64 7.67
CA TYR A 324 -3.11 -7.76 9.06
C TYR A 324 -2.61 -9.17 9.35
N ILE A 325 -1.36 -9.29 9.79
CA ILE A 325 -0.65 -10.57 9.85
C ILE A 325 -0.46 -11.03 11.29
N ILE A 326 -0.86 -12.28 11.56
CA ILE A 326 -0.55 -12.98 12.81
C ILE A 326 0.85 -13.60 12.68
N THR A 327 1.87 -12.98 13.28
CA THR A 327 3.26 -13.31 12.94
C THR A 327 3.69 -14.71 13.35
N GLY A 328 3.12 -15.25 14.45
CA GLY A 328 3.40 -16.61 14.92
C GLY A 328 2.87 -17.71 13.99
N LYS A 329 1.97 -17.37 13.05
CA LYS A 329 1.32 -18.32 12.14
C LYS A 329 1.84 -18.28 10.70
N VAL A 330 2.73 -17.34 10.36
CA VAL A 330 3.24 -17.19 8.98
C VAL A 330 3.93 -18.48 8.53
N GLY A 331 3.55 -18.98 7.35
CA GLY A 331 4.06 -20.22 6.77
C GLY A 331 3.44 -21.51 7.34
N TRP A 332 2.49 -21.43 8.29
CA TRP A 332 1.70 -22.59 8.69
C TRP A 332 0.76 -23.03 7.56
N LYS A 333 0.25 -24.26 7.63
CA LYS A 333 -0.75 -24.75 6.67
C LYS A 333 -1.97 -23.82 6.65
N GLY A 334 -2.28 -23.27 5.48
CA GLY A 334 -3.38 -22.32 5.28
C GLY A 334 -3.04 -20.85 5.55
N GLN A 335 -1.79 -20.54 5.88
CA GLN A 335 -1.30 -19.18 6.13
C GLN A 335 -0.32 -18.75 5.05
N ALA A 336 -0.29 -17.45 4.73
CA ALA A 336 0.69 -16.91 3.80
C ALA A 336 2.11 -17.09 4.37
N SER A 337 3.08 -17.22 3.47
CA SER A 337 4.50 -17.33 3.80
C SER A 337 5.22 -15.99 3.65
N TRP A 338 6.38 -15.83 4.28
CA TRP A 338 7.18 -14.61 4.15
C TRP A 338 7.51 -14.21 2.69
N PRO A 339 7.86 -15.12 1.77
CA PRO A 339 8.02 -14.78 0.35
C PRO A 339 6.75 -14.19 -0.27
N GLN A 340 5.58 -14.77 0.02
CA GLN A 340 4.29 -14.30 -0.50
C GLN A 340 3.94 -12.90 0.02
N LEU A 341 4.12 -12.66 1.33
CA LEU A 341 3.89 -11.34 1.92
C LEU A 341 4.84 -10.28 1.35
N ARG A 342 6.11 -10.62 1.12
CA ARG A 342 7.07 -9.71 0.47
C ARG A 342 6.68 -9.39 -0.96
N GLU A 343 6.17 -10.37 -1.71
CA GLU A 343 5.69 -10.15 -3.08
C GLU A 343 4.46 -9.23 -3.11
N MET A 344 3.49 -9.44 -2.23
CA MET A 344 2.31 -8.57 -2.12
C MET A 344 2.73 -7.12 -1.82
N LEU A 345 3.59 -6.93 -0.81
CA LEU A 345 4.10 -5.61 -0.41
C LEU A 345 4.86 -4.92 -1.56
N ALA A 346 5.64 -5.68 -2.31
CA ALA A 346 6.38 -5.20 -3.46
C ALA A 346 5.51 -4.71 -4.62
N ASN A 347 4.29 -5.22 -4.70
CA ASN A 347 3.31 -4.92 -5.74
C ASN A 347 2.17 -4.04 -5.21
N GLY A 348 2.47 -3.18 -4.23
CA GLY A 348 1.59 -2.09 -3.79
C GLY A 348 0.66 -2.41 -2.62
N MET A 349 0.63 -3.66 -2.13
CA MET A 349 -0.18 -4.03 -0.95
C MET A 349 0.46 -3.53 0.34
N GLN A 350 -0.34 -3.38 1.39
CA GLN A 350 0.11 -2.94 2.70
C GLN A 350 0.07 -4.05 3.75
N MET A 351 0.90 -3.92 4.78
CA MET A 351 1.01 -4.91 5.85
C MET A 351 0.83 -4.22 7.20
N GLY A 352 0.02 -4.84 8.06
CA GLY A 352 -0.23 -4.41 9.43
C GLY A 352 -0.03 -5.56 10.41
N SER A 353 0.09 -5.24 11.69
CA SER A 353 0.24 -6.25 12.74
C SER A 353 -1.10 -6.75 13.26
N HIS A 354 -1.17 -8.06 13.52
CA HIS A 354 -2.32 -8.71 14.15
C HIS A 354 -1.90 -9.58 15.36
N THR A 355 -0.96 -9.07 16.16
CA THR A 355 -0.31 -9.77 17.29
C THR A 355 0.54 -10.99 16.87
N ILE A 356 1.15 -11.67 17.83
CA ILE A 356 1.95 -12.87 17.57
C ILE A 356 1.01 -14.06 17.38
N ASP A 357 0.11 -14.27 18.34
CA ASP A 357 -0.68 -15.49 18.46
C ASP A 357 -2.20 -15.28 18.31
N HIS A 358 -2.63 -14.07 17.92
CA HIS A 358 -4.03 -13.66 17.83
C HIS A 358 -4.72 -13.67 19.20
N ARG A 359 -4.06 -13.08 20.21
CA ARG A 359 -4.59 -12.97 21.57
C ARG A 359 -5.44 -11.70 21.75
N ALA A 360 -6.52 -11.82 22.52
CA ALA A 360 -7.39 -10.71 22.91
C ALA A 360 -6.62 -9.75 23.85
N LEU A 361 -6.15 -8.62 23.32
CA LEU A 361 -5.18 -7.77 24.02
C LEU A 361 -5.70 -7.15 25.32
N GLY A 362 -6.99 -6.87 25.43
CA GLY A 362 -7.63 -6.43 26.67
C GLY A 362 -7.53 -7.45 27.78
N ASP A 363 -7.78 -8.72 27.48
CA ASP A 363 -7.64 -9.81 28.45
C ASP A 363 -6.17 -10.04 28.82
N VAL A 364 -5.29 -10.06 27.81
CA VAL A 364 -3.86 -10.22 28.04
C VAL A 364 -3.33 -9.07 28.89
N TRP A 365 -3.70 -7.83 28.58
CA TRP A 365 -3.26 -6.66 29.32
C TRP A 365 -3.79 -6.65 30.76
N GLN A 366 -5.03 -7.10 30.99
CA GLN A 366 -5.58 -7.22 32.33
C GLN A 366 -4.77 -8.20 33.19
N LEU A 367 -4.28 -9.28 32.60
CA LEU A 367 -3.48 -10.30 33.29
C LEU A 367 -2.01 -9.87 33.45
N SER A 368 -1.41 -9.33 32.38
CA SER A 368 -0.02 -8.92 32.30
C SER A 368 0.15 -7.83 31.22
N PRO A 369 0.31 -6.54 31.60
CA PRO A 369 0.65 -5.49 30.66
C PRO A 369 1.94 -5.76 29.87
N ASP A 370 2.91 -6.46 30.49
CA ASP A 370 4.16 -6.86 29.84
C ASP A 370 3.94 -7.90 28.75
N ASP A 371 3.03 -8.86 28.95
CA ASP A 371 2.65 -9.83 27.92
C ASP A 371 1.95 -9.14 26.75
N ALA A 372 1.05 -8.19 27.04
CA ALA A 372 0.38 -7.41 26.00
C ALA A 372 1.39 -6.55 25.22
N ARG A 373 2.38 -5.98 25.92
CA ARG A 373 3.50 -5.27 25.28
C ARG A 373 4.33 -6.22 24.42
N HIS A 374 4.60 -7.44 24.89
CA HIS A 374 5.33 -8.45 24.13
C HIS A 374 4.59 -8.81 22.82
N GLU A 375 3.29 -9.07 22.87
CA GLU A 375 2.45 -9.31 21.68
C GLU A 375 2.58 -8.17 20.66
N LEU A 376 2.53 -6.92 21.12
CA LEU A 376 2.59 -5.73 20.27
C LEU A 376 3.98 -5.48 19.68
N VAL A 377 5.03 -5.51 20.50
CA VAL A 377 6.41 -5.21 20.09
C VAL A 377 6.95 -6.30 19.19
N THR A 378 6.81 -7.57 19.58
CA THR A 378 7.42 -8.68 18.84
C THR A 378 6.74 -8.88 17.50
N SER A 379 5.40 -8.84 17.41
CA SER A 379 4.71 -8.92 16.12
C SER A 379 5.11 -7.80 15.16
N ARG A 380 5.19 -6.56 15.66
CA ARG A 380 5.67 -5.40 14.90
C ARG A 380 7.08 -5.64 14.40
N GLN A 381 8.01 -5.97 15.30
CA GLN A 381 9.42 -6.14 14.98
C GLN A 381 9.64 -7.29 14.00
N THR A 382 8.97 -8.44 14.20
CA THR A 382 9.03 -9.58 13.27
C THR A 382 8.59 -9.17 11.86
N LEU A 383 7.48 -8.43 11.72
CA LEU A 383 7.08 -7.92 10.41
C LEU A 383 8.13 -6.98 9.81
N GLN A 384 8.64 -6.03 10.59
CA GLN A 384 9.68 -5.10 10.12
C GLN A 384 10.96 -5.83 9.69
N ASP A 385 11.35 -6.90 10.39
CA ASP A 385 12.53 -7.70 10.06
C ASP A 385 12.33 -8.60 8.83
N HIS A 386 11.13 -9.10 8.59
CA HIS A 386 10.87 -9.99 7.44
C HIS A 386 10.47 -9.26 6.17
N LEU A 387 9.72 -8.16 6.32
CA LEU A 387 9.16 -7.35 5.24
C LEU A 387 9.96 -6.10 4.98
N GLN A 388 10.77 -5.71 5.98
CA GLN A 388 11.81 -4.74 5.78
C GLN A 388 11.20 -3.41 5.30
N THR A 389 10.15 -3.03 6.02
CA THR A 389 9.34 -1.80 5.97
C THR A 389 8.88 -1.47 7.39
N PHE A 390 8.44 -0.24 7.64
CA PHE A 390 7.86 0.14 8.93
C PHE A 390 6.43 -0.36 9.07
N ILE A 391 6.06 -0.77 10.28
CA ILE A 391 4.71 -1.20 10.61
C ILE A 391 4.15 -0.23 11.64
N GLN A 392 3.14 0.53 11.23
CA GLN A 392 2.48 1.54 12.07
C GLN A 392 0.98 1.28 12.23
N GLN A 393 0.45 0.24 11.58
CA GLN A 393 -0.97 -0.12 11.62
C GLN A 393 -1.17 -1.42 12.37
N PHE A 394 -2.19 -1.43 13.22
CA PHE A 394 -2.58 -2.58 14.03
C PHE A 394 -4.05 -2.93 13.76
N CYS A 395 -4.41 -4.20 13.95
CA CYS A 395 -5.80 -4.65 14.02
C CYS A 395 -5.98 -5.44 15.31
N TYR A 396 -7.01 -5.11 16.08
CA TYR A 396 -7.33 -5.82 17.32
C TYR A 396 -7.90 -7.22 17.04
N PRO A 397 -7.29 -8.32 17.54
CA PRO A 397 -7.87 -9.65 17.44
C PRO A 397 -9.28 -9.69 17.99
N SER A 398 -10.23 -10.14 17.16
CA SER A 398 -11.67 -10.16 17.46
C SER A 398 -12.28 -8.80 17.82
N GLY A 399 -11.56 -7.69 17.69
CA GLY A 399 -11.96 -6.35 18.13
C GLY A 399 -11.78 -6.07 19.63
N ASP A 400 -11.16 -6.96 20.40
CA ASP A 400 -10.90 -6.76 21.83
C ASP A 400 -9.77 -5.73 22.07
N PRO A 401 -9.87 -4.81 23.06
CA PRO A 401 -10.90 -4.68 24.12
C PRO A 401 -12.19 -3.97 23.72
N LEU A 402 -12.30 -3.45 22.50
CA LEU A 402 -13.40 -2.59 22.07
C LEU A 402 -14.70 -3.37 21.78
N ASN A 403 -14.59 -4.68 21.59
CA ASN A 403 -15.70 -5.58 21.31
C ASN A 403 -16.41 -6.09 22.58
N LYS A 404 -16.03 -5.72 23.80
CA LYS A 404 -16.70 -6.18 25.05
C LYS A 404 -17.79 -5.19 25.49
N ASN A 405 -18.85 -5.68 26.15
CA ASN A 405 -19.95 -4.83 26.61
C ASN A 405 -19.37 -3.71 27.50
N GLN A 406 -19.58 -2.45 27.11
CA GLN A 406 -18.99 -1.22 27.66
C GLN A 406 -19.36 -0.91 29.13
N ALA A 407 -19.94 -1.85 29.87
CA ALA A 407 -20.63 -1.57 31.13
C ALA A 407 -19.76 -1.72 32.40
N LEU A 408 -18.45 -1.98 32.29
CA LEU A 408 -17.57 -2.12 33.48
C LEU A 408 -16.37 -1.17 33.38
N ALA A 409 -16.10 -0.42 34.46
CA ALA A 409 -14.95 0.46 34.57
C ALA A 409 -13.61 -0.26 34.32
N SER A 410 -13.54 -1.58 34.58
CA SER A 410 -12.41 -2.45 34.24
C SER A 410 -12.13 -2.47 32.74
N THR A 411 -13.15 -2.45 31.88
CA THR A 411 -13.01 -2.42 30.42
C THR A 411 -12.44 -1.08 29.94
N GLN A 412 -12.83 0.04 30.56
CA GLN A 412 -12.28 1.35 30.20
C GLN A 412 -10.79 1.46 30.54
N HIS A 413 -10.38 0.95 31.70
CA HIS A 413 -8.97 0.92 32.10
C HIS A 413 -8.14 0.04 31.15
N GLN A 414 -8.66 -1.13 30.73
CA GLN A 414 -8.03 -1.98 29.72
C GLN A 414 -7.86 -1.29 28.38
N ILE A 415 -8.92 -0.63 27.87
CA ILE A 415 -8.89 0.10 26.61
C ILE A 415 -7.78 1.17 26.65
N GLN A 416 -7.75 1.97 27.72
CA GLN A 416 -6.74 3.02 27.88
C GLN A 416 -5.32 2.45 27.97
N GLY A 417 -5.14 1.35 28.71
CA GLY A 417 -3.86 0.65 28.83
C GLY A 417 -3.34 0.10 27.51
N VAL A 418 -4.19 -0.58 26.74
CA VAL A 418 -3.82 -1.12 25.42
C VAL A 418 -3.51 0.01 24.43
N MET A 419 -4.29 1.11 24.43
CA MET A 419 -4.02 2.27 23.57
C MET A 419 -2.71 2.99 23.95
N ALA A 420 -2.39 3.08 25.24
CA ALA A 420 -1.12 3.61 25.70
C ALA A 420 0.04 2.73 25.20
N LEU A 421 -0.07 1.41 25.30
CA LEU A 421 0.94 0.49 24.75
C LEU A 421 1.09 0.62 23.23
N LEU A 422 0.00 0.73 22.47
CA LEU A 422 0.08 0.94 21.02
C LEU A 422 0.89 2.20 20.67
N ASN A 423 0.62 3.30 21.37
CA ASN A 423 1.34 4.55 21.21
C ASN A 423 2.83 4.43 21.58
N GLU A 424 3.14 3.82 22.73
CA GLU A 424 4.51 3.61 23.19
C GLU A 424 5.32 2.67 22.28
N THR A 425 4.65 1.73 21.63
CA THR A 425 5.29 0.69 20.80
C THR A 425 5.38 1.07 19.32
N GLY A 426 4.99 2.31 18.96
CA GLY A 426 5.20 2.91 17.65
C GLY A 426 4.10 2.68 16.62
N TYR A 427 2.94 2.19 17.05
CA TYR A 427 1.74 2.19 16.20
C TYR A 427 1.15 3.60 16.13
N VAL A 428 0.57 3.93 14.97
CA VAL A 428 -0.11 5.20 14.68
C VAL A 428 -1.61 5.00 14.63
N GLY A 429 -2.06 3.84 14.14
CA GLY A 429 -3.48 3.54 13.98
C GLY A 429 -3.82 2.11 14.36
N ALA A 430 -5.05 1.92 14.84
CA ALA A 430 -5.59 0.59 15.09
C ALA A 430 -7.03 0.46 14.60
N THR A 431 -7.30 -0.58 13.81
CA THR A 431 -8.66 -0.95 13.38
C THR A 431 -9.28 -1.93 14.35
N ASN A 432 -10.60 -1.84 14.50
CA ASN A 432 -11.36 -2.78 15.30
C ASN A 432 -12.26 -3.68 14.45
N ASP A 433 -12.67 -4.79 15.02
CA ASP A 433 -13.86 -5.50 14.59
C ASP A 433 -15.10 -4.69 15.05
N PRO A 434 -15.89 -4.14 14.11
CA PRO A 434 -16.91 -3.16 14.45
C PRO A 434 -18.14 -3.84 15.05
N ARG A 435 -18.55 -3.40 16.25
CA ARG A 435 -19.94 -3.60 16.72
C ARG A 435 -20.92 -2.71 15.95
N VAL A 436 -20.46 -1.51 15.58
CA VAL A 436 -21.19 -0.53 14.78
C VAL A 436 -20.27 -0.08 13.66
N SER A 437 -20.75 -0.24 12.42
CA SER A 437 -20.01 0.19 11.24
C SER A 437 -20.10 1.71 11.07
N SER A 438 -18.99 2.32 10.68
CA SER A 438 -18.90 3.75 10.38
C SER A 438 -17.85 3.98 9.30
N ILE A 439 -18.07 5.01 8.49
CA ILE A 439 -17.08 5.50 7.52
C ILE A 439 -16.37 6.75 8.00
N VAL A 440 -16.75 7.30 9.16
CA VAL A 440 -16.13 8.50 9.71
C VAL A 440 -14.93 8.09 10.55
N GLN A 441 -13.75 8.51 10.10
CA GLN A 441 -12.48 8.32 10.80
C GLN A 441 -12.08 9.64 11.47
N ASP A 442 -11.54 9.57 12.69
CA ASP A 442 -11.32 10.74 13.56
C ASP A 442 -9.87 10.78 14.06
N SER A 443 -9.20 11.92 13.87
CA SER A 443 -7.82 12.14 14.30
C SER A 443 -7.63 12.08 15.82
N THR A 444 -8.70 12.27 16.59
CA THR A 444 -8.70 12.26 18.06
C THR A 444 -8.82 10.85 18.65
N THR A 445 -9.24 9.87 17.86
CA THR A 445 -9.33 8.45 18.27
C THR A 445 -8.59 7.55 17.29
N PRO A 446 -7.28 7.74 17.09
CA PRO A 446 -6.53 7.05 16.03
C PRO A 446 -6.39 5.54 16.26
N TYR A 447 -6.58 5.08 17.49
CA TYR A 447 -6.62 3.67 17.87
C TYR A 447 -8.05 3.08 17.85
N ILE A 448 -9.02 3.80 17.29
CA ILE A 448 -10.40 3.33 17.07
C ILE A 448 -10.78 3.69 15.63
N ILE A 449 -10.11 3.07 14.66
CA ILE A 449 -10.45 3.21 13.24
C ILE A 449 -11.62 2.26 12.94
N HIS A 450 -12.71 2.83 12.44
CA HIS A 450 -13.94 2.11 12.18
C HIS A 450 -13.89 1.36 10.85
N ARG A 451 -14.45 0.15 10.85
CA ARG A 451 -14.59 -0.69 9.67
C ARG A 451 -16.04 -1.05 9.39
N ILE A 452 -16.26 -1.68 8.25
CA ILE A 452 -17.52 -2.30 7.82
C ILE A 452 -17.22 -3.79 7.62
N ARG A 453 -17.89 -4.65 8.38
CA ARG A 453 -17.75 -6.10 8.22
C ARG A 453 -18.38 -6.54 6.90
N VAL A 454 -17.66 -7.37 6.15
CA VAL A 454 -18.22 -8.11 5.01
C VAL A 454 -18.36 -9.59 5.41
N PRO A 455 -19.58 -10.06 5.68
CA PRO A 455 -19.80 -11.42 6.20
C PRO A 455 -19.64 -12.50 5.12
N GLY A 456 -19.87 -12.16 3.84
CA GLY A 456 -19.71 -13.05 2.69
C GLY A 456 -20.80 -14.11 2.53
N ASN A 457 -21.89 -14.01 3.27
CA ASN A 457 -23.09 -14.82 3.11
C ASN A 457 -24.10 -14.20 2.12
N GLU A 458 -23.82 -12.99 1.65
CA GLU A 458 -24.64 -12.20 0.75
C GLU A 458 -24.28 -12.43 -0.73
N ASP A 459 -25.29 -12.35 -1.60
CA ASP A 459 -25.07 -12.19 -3.03
C ASP A 459 -24.72 -10.73 -3.36
N ILE A 460 -24.35 -10.47 -4.62
CA ILE A 460 -23.94 -9.12 -5.02
C ILE A 460 -25.07 -8.08 -4.85
N GLN A 461 -26.33 -8.44 -5.08
CA GLN A 461 -27.44 -7.49 -4.95
C GLN A 461 -27.69 -7.10 -3.48
N SER A 462 -27.61 -8.09 -2.58
CA SER A 462 -27.71 -7.87 -1.14
C SER A 462 -26.52 -7.05 -0.63
N PHE A 463 -25.30 -7.36 -1.10
CA PHE A 463 -24.10 -6.57 -0.80
C PHE A 463 -24.24 -5.10 -1.21
N GLU A 464 -24.67 -4.81 -2.44
CA GLU A 464 -24.86 -3.44 -2.91
C GLU A 464 -25.90 -2.68 -2.06
N THR A 465 -26.96 -3.38 -1.64
CA THR A 465 -27.99 -2.81 -0.77
C THR A 465 -27.45 -2.48 0.62
N GLU A 466 -26.67 -3.39 1.21
CA GLU A 466 -26.03 -3.20 2.51
C GLU A 466 -24.95 -2.12 2.49
N MET A 467 -24.24 -1.96 1.36
CA MET A 467 -23.22 -0.93 1.20
C MET A 467 -23.77 0.45 0.89
N ALA A 468 -25.00 0.55 0.37
CA ALA A 468 -25.63 1.82 -0.03
C ALA A 468 -25.50 2.97 1.01
N PRO A 469 -25.66 2.75 2.34
CA PRO A 469 -25.50 3.80 3.35
C PRO A 469 -24.06 4.31 3.50
N PHE A 470 -23.07 3.54 3.06
CA PHE A 470 -21.65 3.81 3.22
C PHE A 470 -20.99 4.36 1.95
N VAL A 471 -21.67 4.30 0.80
CA VAL A 471 -21.08 4.53 -0.52
C VAL A 471 -21.65 5.73 -1.30
N ALA A 472 -22.22 6.71 -0.58
CA ALA A 472 -22.82 7.92 -1.16
C ALA A 472 -21.81 8.93 -1.70
#